data_AF-A0A8X6XZ36-F1
#
_entry.id   AF-A0A8X6XZ36-F1
#
_cell.length_a   1.000
_cell.length_b   1.000
_cell.length_c   1.000
_cell.angle_alpha   90.00
_cell.angle_beta   90.00
_cell.angle_gamma   90.00
#
_symmetry.space_group_name_H-M   'P 1'
#
loop_
_entity.id
_entity.type
_entity.pdbx_description
1 polymer ?
#
loop_
_entity_poly.entity_id
_entity_poly.type
_entity_poly.pdbx_seq_one_letter_code
_entity_poly.pdbx_strand_id
1 'polypeptide(L)'
;SYGEQFFPIDNLSAIAKGLPSLEKVIIVVTREETLRRDISDIPHSIFLEDFLQSGTTADGTVPEIIFEQLPFCHPAIINFTSGTTSEPKGVVHSAGTFIAQFRDFAFHLNFKTGDVVYTPSPVSNFNTHPNN
;
A
#
# COMPACT_ATOMS: atom_id res chain seq x y z
N SER A 1 -6.83 9.24 24.60
CA SER A 1 -7.88 8.38 24.01
C SER A 1 -7.18 7.23 23.34
N TYR A 2 -7.30 6.02 23.89
CA TYR A 2 -6.73 4.82 23.29
C TYR A 2 -7.46 4.59 21.96
N GLY A 3 -6.72 4.58 20.85
CA GLY A 3 -7.28 4.23 19.54
C GLY A 3 -7.76 2.78 19.56
N GLU A 4 -8.95 2.53 19.00
CA GLU A 4 -9.43 1.17 18.82
C GLU A 4 -8.43 0.39 17.94
N GLN A 5 -8.04 -0.80 18.40
CA GLN A 5 -7.25 -1.72 17.58
C GLN A 5 -8.15 -2.27 16.48
N PHE A 6 -8.05 -1.69 15.29
CA PHE A 6 -8.63 -2.27 14.09
C PHE A 6 -7.70 -3.39 13.62
N PHE A 7 -8.23 -4.60 13.42
CA PHE A 7 -7.52 -5.73 12.82
C PHE A 7 -8.01 -5.88 11.37
N PRO A 8 -7.34 -5.25 10.39
CA PRO A 8 -7.79 -5.26 8.99
C PRO A 8 -7.99 -6.68 8.44
N ILE A 9 -7.19 -7.61 8.95
CA ILE A 9 -7.15 -9.01 8.54
C ILE A 9 -8.48 -9.75 8.77
N ASP A 10 -9.30 -9.34 9.73
CA ASP A 10 -10.59 -9.98 10.00
C ASP A 10 -11.63 -9.68 8.92
N ASN A 11 -11.48 -8.54 8.22
CA ASN A 11 -12.35 -8.16 7.11
C ASN A 11 -11.81 -8.62 5.74
N LEU A 12 -10.56 -9.10 5.66
CA LEU A 12 -9.92 -9.44 4.38
C LEU A 12 -10.66 -10.57 3.63
N SER A 13 -11.17 -11.58 4.34
CA SER A 13 -11.94 -12.65 3.69
C SER A 13 -13.19 -12.11 2.99
N ALA A 14 -13.93 -11.20 3.65
CA ALA A 14 -15.13 -10.59 3.09
C ALA A 14 -14.79 -9.68 1.89
N ILE A 15 -13.73 -8.87 2.02
CA ILE A 15 -13.25 -7.99 0.93
C ILE A 15 -12.82 -8.82 -0.28
N ALA A 16 -12.01 -9.85 -0.09
CA ALA A 16 -11.52 -10.69 -1.17
C ALA A 16 -12.67 -11.42 -1.90
N LYS A 17 -13.68 -11.91 -1.17
CA LYS A 17 -14.88 -12.52 -1.77
C LYS A 17 -15.73 -11.51 -2.55
N GLY A 18 -15.71 -10.24 -2.17
CA GLY A 18 -16.43 -9.16 -2.84
C GLY A 18 -15.76 -8.64 -4.13
N LEU A 19 -14.51 -9.05 -4.40
CA LEU A 19 -13.71 -8.58 -5.53
C LEU A 19 -13.43 -9.74 -6.50
N PRO A 20 -14.33 -10.06 -7.43
CA PRO A 20 -14.19 -11.22 -8.30
C PRO A 20 -13.00 -11.15 -9.27
N SER A 21 -12.45 -9.95 -9.52
CA SER A 21 -11.25 -9.74 -10.33
C SER A 21 -9.95 -9.72 -9.51
N LEU A 22 -10.01 -9.97 -8.21
CA LEU A 22 -8.82 -9.97 -7.34
C LEU A 22 -7.99 -11.23 -7.59
N GLU A 23 -6.76 -11.04 -8.08
CA GLU A 23 -5.89 -12.17 -8.42
C GLU A 23 -5.11 -12.72 -7.22
N LYS A 24 -4.65 -11.83 -6.33
CA LYS A 24 -3.79 -12.17 -5.20
C LYS A 24 -4.00 -11.23 -4.00
N VAL A 25 -3.87 -11.80 -2.81
CA VAL A 25 -3.76 -11.07 -1.54
C VAL A 25 -2.40 -11.37 -0.93
N ILE A 26 -1.51 -10.38 -0.86
CA ILE A 26 -0.18 -10.55 -0.28
C ILE A 26 -0.19 -10.00 1.15
N ILE A 27 0.09 -10.88 2.12
CA ILE A 27 0.08 -10.52 3.55
C ILE A 27 1.50 -10.17 3.99
N VAL A 28 1.70 -8.89 4.30
CA VAL A 28 2.96 -8.39 4.87
C VAL A 28 2.89 -8.49 6.39
N VAL A 29 3.71 -9.37 6.94
CA VAL A 29 3.79 -9.60 8.38
C VAL A 29 4.61 -8.49 9.05
N THR A 30 3.97 -7.73 9.93
CA THR A 30 4.64 -6.72 10.77
C THR A 30 4.83 -7.17 12.22
N ARG A 31 4.22 -8.29 12.61
CA ARG A 31 4.33 -8.88 13.95
C ARG A 31 4.32 -10.41 13.86
N GLU A 32 5.08 -11.08 14.73
CA GLU A 32 5.20 -12.54 14.73
C GLU A 32 3.87 -13.28 14.91
N GLU A 33 2.92 -12.71 15.65
CA GLU A 33 1.63 -13.36 15.89
C GLU A 33 0.83 -13.55 14.59
N THR A 34 1.05 -12.68 13.59
CA THR A 34 0.42 -12.79 12.27
C THR A 34 0.91 -14.00 11.48
N LEU A 35 2.16 -14.45 11.67
CA LEU A 35 2.69 -15.65 11.00
C LEU A 35 2.00 -16.94 11.47
N ARG A 36 1.48 -16.94 12.70
CA ARG A 36 0.79 -18.11 13.28
C ARG A 36 -0.69 -18.15 12.94
N ARG A 37 -1.21 -17.13 12.26
CA ARG A 37 -2.61 -17.08 11.85
C ARG A 37 -2.83 -18.02 10.66
N ASP A 38 -3.91 -18.79 10.72
CA ASP A 38 -4.43 -19.46 9.55
C ASP A 38 -5.05 -18.43 8.58
N ILE A 39 -4.58 -18.42 7.35
CA ILE A 39 -5.04 -17.51 6.28
C ILE A 39 -5.87 -18.26 5.22
N SER A 40 -6.12 -19.55 5.43
CA SER A 40 -6.84 -20.42 4.49
C SER A 40 -8.28 -19.95 4.21
N ASP A 41 -8.85 -19.14 5.10
CA ASP A 41 -10.18 -18.53 4.95
C ASP A 41 -10.18 -17.28 4.06
N ILE A 42 -9.00 -16.74 3.71
CA ILE A 42 -8.81 -15.58 2.83
C ILE A 42 -8.47 -16.08 1.42
N PRO A 43 -9.37 -15.93 0.43
CA PRO A 43 -9.12 -16.35 -0.95
C PRO A 43 -7.87 -15.70 -1.54
N HIS A 44 -7.14 -16.45 -2.36
CA HIS A 44 -5.95 -15.99 -3.09
C HIS A 44 -4.82 -15.43 -2.20
N SER A 45 -4.82 -15.75 -0.91
CA SER A 45 -3.85 -15.23 0.05
C SER A 45 -2.52 -16.00 0.02
N ILE A 46 -1.45 -15.26 0.31
CA ILE A 46 -0.09 -15.78 0.45
C ILE A 46 0.71 -14.83 1.35
N PHE A 47 1.64 -15.34 2.16
CA PHE A 47 2.56 -14.48 2.90
C PHE A 47 3.61 -13.89 1.98
N LEU A 48 4.14 -12.72 2.33
CA LEU A 48 5.14 -12.02 1.52
C LEU A 48 6.35 -12.91 1.19
N GLU A 49 6.87 -13.65 2.17
CA GLU A 49 8.05 -14.50 1.96
C GLU A 49 7.80 -15.60 0.93
N ASP A 50 6.68 -16.32 1.07
CA ASP A 50 6.29 -17.37 0.12
C ASP A 50 6.03 -16.80 -1.28
N PHE A 51 5.48 -15.58 -1.36
CA PHE A 51 5.26 -14.88 -2.62
C PHE A 51 6.59 -14.52 -3.30
N LEU A 52 7.56 -13.97 -2.55
CA LEU A 52 8.88 -13.65 -3.07
C LEU A 52 9.62 -14.92 -3.54
N GLN A 53 9.51 -16.01 -2.78
CA GLN A 53 10.09 -17.29 -3.16
C GLN A 53 9.47 -17.84 -4.45
N SER A 54 8.17 -17.64 -4.67
CA SER A 54 7.51 -18.03 -5.93
C SER A 54 8.01 -17.28 -7.16
N GLY A 55 8.61 -16.10 -6.98
CA GLY A 55 9.22 -15.30 -8.05
C GLY A 55 10.68 -15.63 -8.33
N THR A 56 11.27 -16.58 -7.59
CA THR A 56 12.67 -16.98 -7.73
C THR A 56 12.79 -18.27 -8.55
N THR A 57 13.77 -18.36 -9.43
CA THR A 57 14.07 -19.57 -10.22
C THR A 57 14.74 -20.65 -9.35
N ALA A 58 14.87 -21.86 -9.88
CA ALA A 58 15.46 -23.00 -9.17
C ALA A 58 16.94 -22.79 -8.76
N ASP A 59 17.65 -21.88 -9.43
CA ASP A 59 19.05 -21.54 -9.11
C ASP A 59 19.17 -20.31 -8.18
N GLY A 60 18.05 -19.79 -7.68
CA GLY A 60 18.03 -18.65 -6.75
C GLY A 60 18.09 -17.28 -7.44
N THR A 61 17.94 -17.22 -8.76
CA THR A 61 17.95 -15.95 -9.51
C THR A 61 16.54 -15.33 -9.59
N VAL A 62 16.50 -14.00 -9.64
CA VAL A 62 15.25 -13.24 -9.85
C VAL A 62 15.18 -12.85 -11.33
N PRO A 63 14.13 -13.23 -12.08
CA PRO A 63 13.94 -12.79 -13.46
C PRO A 63 13.89 -11.26 -13.58
N GLU A 64 14.22 -10.74 -14.76
CA GLU A 64 14.11 -9.31 -15.02
C GLU A 64 12.64 -8.84 -14.86
N ILE A 65 12.45 -7.78 -14.06
CA ILE A 65 11.14 -7.17 -13.88
C ILE A 65 10.87 -6.23 -15.06
N ILE A 66 9.81 -6.50 -15.81
CA ILE A 66 9.36 -5.66 -16.91
C ILE A 66 8.30 -4.68 -16.38
N PHE A 67 8.60 -3.38 -16.44
CA PHE A 67 7.66 -2.34 -16.04
C PHE A 67 6.86 -1.81 -17.23
N GLU A 68 5.54 -2.00 -17.19
CA GLU A 68 4.64 -1.44 -18.21
C GLU A 68 4.63 0.09 -18.16
N GLN A 69 4.74 0.71 -19.34
CA GLN A 69 4.62 2.16 -19.48
C GLN A 69 3.15 2.55 -19.60
N LEU A 70 2.60 3.09 -18.51
CA LEU A 70 1.19 3.48 -18.44
C LEU A 70 1.02 4.99 -18.65
N PRO A 71 -0.16 5.45 -19.12
CA PRO A 71 -0.44 6.88 -19.22
C PRO A 71 -0.21 7.62 -17.90
N PHE A 72 0.19 8.90 -17.97
CA PHE A 72 0.47 9.73 -16.80
C PHE A 72 -0.69 9.83 -15.78
N CYS A 73 -1.92 9.70 -16.27
CA CYS A 73 -3.15 9.73 -15.49
C CYS A 73 -3.70 8.33 -15.11
N HIS A 74 -2.96 7.25 -15.40
CA HIS A 74 -3.39 5.90 -15.04
C HIS A 74 -3.56 5.78 -13.51
N PRO A 75 -4.68 5.21 -13.02
CA PRO A 75 -4.92 5.07 -11.59
C PRO A 75 -3.87 4.14 -10.96
N ALA A 76 -3.16 4.62 -9.94
CA ALA A 76 -2.15 3.86 -9.22
C ALA A 76 -2.61 3.45 -7.82
N ILE A 77 -3.27 4.36 -7.08
CA ILE A 77 -3.68 4.15 -5.69
C ILE A 77 -5.07 4.74 -5.45
N ILE A 78 -5.89 4.06 -4.67
CA ILE A 78 -7.11 4.62 -4.06
C ILE A 78 -6.83 4.83 -2.57
N ASN A 79 -6.87 6.08 -2.11
CA ASN A 79 -6.71 6.46 -0.72
C ASN A 79 -8.07 6.80 -0.10
N PHE A 80 -8.47 6.05 0.92
CA PHE A 80 -9.67 6.35 1.69
C PHE A 80 -9.36 7.35 2.79
N THR A 81 -10.07 8.48 2.77
CA THR A 81 -9.92 9.53 3.78
C THR A 81 -11.17 9.59 4.65
N SER A 82 -10.98 9.63 5.98
CA SER A 82 -12.08 9.81 6.93
C SER A 82 -12.56 11.27 6.88
N GLY A 83 -13.63 11.54 6.13
CA GLY A 83 -14.32 12.83 6.22
C GLY A 83 -14.94 13.01 7.61
N THR A 84 -15.09 14.26 8.07
CA THR A 84 -15.56 14.55 9.44
C THR A 84 -17.04 14.26 9.68
N THR A 85 -17.86 13.95 8.66
CA THR A 85 -19.30 13.70 8.83
C THR A 85 -19.93 12.77 7.77
N SER A 86 -19.15 12.15 6.88
CA SER A 86 -19.66 11.28 5.80
C SER A 86 -18.81 10.03 5.61
N GLU A 87 -19.35 9.03 4.88
CA GLU A 87 -18.60 7.84 4.46
C GLU A 87 -17.21 8.19 3.87
N PRO A 88 -16.18 7.34 4.05
CA PRO A 88 -14.83 7.60 3.57
C PRO A 88 -14.79 7.89 2.07
N LYS A 89 -14.09 8.98 1.69
CA LYS A 89 -13.93 9.33 0.28
C LYS A 89 -12.70 8.61 -0.28
N GLY A 90 -12.89 7.79 -1.30
CA GLY A 90 -11.82 7.15 -2.07
C GLY A 90 -11.24 8.13 -3.10
N VAL A 91 -10.07 8.69 -2.80
CA VAL A 91 -9.34 9.59 -3.69
C VAL A 91 -8.39 8.78 -4.55
N VAL A 92 -8.50 8.92 -5.87
CA VAL A 92 -7.64 8.20 -6.83
C VAL A 92 -6.40 9.04 -7.12
N HIS A 93 -5.22 8.43 -7.01
CA HIS A 93 -3.93 9.01 -7.33
C HIS A 93 -3.31 8.29 -8.52
N SER A 94 -2.69 9.05 -9.43
CA SER A 94 -1.84 8.53 -10.50
C SER A 94 -0.36 8.77 -10.21
N ALA A 95 0.53 8.12 -10.97
CA ALA A 95 1.96 8.44 -10.96
C ALA A 95 2.22 9.94 -11.14
N GLY A 96 1.46 10.59 -12.04
CA GLY A 96 1.55 12.03 -12.24
C GLY A 96 1.21 12.88 -11.02
N THR A 97 0.19 12.49 -10.25
CA THR A 97 -0.14 13.18 -9.00
C THR A 97 0.96 13.06 -7.96
N PHE A 98 1.61 11.88 -7.87
CA PHE A 98 2.73 11.68 -6.95
C PHE A 98 3.98 12.45 -7.37
N ILE A 99 4.31 12.49 -8.65
CA ILE A 99 5.45 13.27 -9.16
C ILE A 99 5.28 14.76 -8.80
N ALA A 100 4.07 15.30 -8.97
CA ALA A 100 3.80 16.69 -8.57
C ALA A 100 3.99 16.90 -7.06
N GLN A 101 3.46 15.99 -6.23
CA GLN A 101 3.62 16.05 -4.77
C GLN A 101 5.09 15.96 -4.35
N PHE A 102 5.87 15.02 -4.93
CA PHE A 102 7.29 14.86 -4.62
C PHE A 102 8.12 16.06 -5.06
N ARG A 103 7.82 16.64 -6.24
CA ARG A 103 8.46 17.87 -6.70
C ARG A 103 8.25 18.99 -5.69
N ASP A 104 7.01 19.21 -5.27
CA ASP A 104 6.68 20.29 -4.35
C ASP A 104 7.34 20.03 -2.98
N PHE A 105 7.29 18.80 -2.48
CA PHE A 105 7.93 18.42 -1.22
C PHE A 105 9.46 18.63 -1.25
N ALA A 106 10.13 18.16 -2.31
CA ALA A 106 11.56 18.34 -2.49
C ALA A 106 11.95 19.82 -2.63
N PHE A 107 11.14 20.62 -3.31
CA PHE A 107 11.39 22.05 -3.48
C PHE A 107 11.26 22.80 -2.14
N HIS A 108 10.16 22.62 -1.41
CA HIS A 108 9.92 23.34 -0.16
C HIS A 108 10.91 22.98 0.94
N LEU A 109 11.36 21.72 0.98
CA LEU A 109 12.36 21.25 1.94
C LEU A 109 13.81 21.42 1.43
N ASN A 110 13.98 21.96 0.22
CA ASN A 110 15.26 22.17 -0.44
C ASN A 110 16.14 20.91 -0.46
N PHE A 111 15.53 19.74 -0.70
CA PHE A 111 16.25 18.48 -0.70
C PHE A 111 17.37 18.45 -1.73
N LYS A 112 18.45 17.78 -1.35
CA LYS A 112 19.62 17.49 -2.15
C LYS A 112 19.83 15.99 -2.25
N THR A 113 20.59 15.61 -3.26
CA THR A 113 21.04 14.23 -3.42
C THR A 113 21.81 13.81 -2.18
N GLY A 114 21.38 12.70 -1.56
CA GLY A 114 21.99 12.15 -0.35
C GLY A 114 21.30 12.54 0.96
N ASP A 115 20.28 13.41 0.92
CA ASP A 115 19.48 13.72 2.10
C ASP A 115 18.69 12.49 2.58
N VAL A 116 18.61 12.31 3.89
CA VAL A 116 17.85 11.24 4.54
C VAL A 116 16.59 11.83 5.16
N VAL A 117 15.44 11.31 4.75
CA VAL A 117 14.13 11.76 5.23
C VAL A 117 13.56 10.72 6.18
N TYR A 118 13.24 11.15 7.41
CA TYR A 118 12.52 10.32 8.37
C TYR A 118 11.07 10.80 8.51
N THR A 119 10.11 9.94 8.17
CA THR A 119 8.69 10.19 8.34
C THR A 119 8.09 9.23 9.38
N PRO A 120 7.67 9.70 10.55
CA PRO A 120 7.08 8.84 11.58
C PRO A 120 5.61 8.46 11.29
N SER A 121 5.02 8.99 10.21
CA SER A 121 3.65 8.71 9.81
C SER A 121 3.54 7.38 9.04
N PRO A 122 2.46 6.60 9.23
CA PRO A 122 2.18 5.42 8.39
C PRO A 122 2.07 5.79 6.91
N VAL A 123 2.46 4.87 6.02
CA VAL A 123 2.42 5.07 4.55
C VAL A 123 1.02 5.35 4.00
N SER A 124 -0.04 4.96 4.72
CA SER A 124 -1.43 5.24 4.36
C SER A 124 -1.88 6.66 4.72
N ASN A 125 -1.08 7.41 5.49
CA ASN A 125 -1.43 8.75 5.93
C ASN A 125 -0.81 9.79 4.99
N PHE A 126 -1.54 10.14 3.93
CA PHE A 126 -1.22 11.31 3.12
C PHE A 126 -1.54 12.56 3.94
N ASN A 127 -0.50 13.25 4.42
CA ASN A 127 -0.64 14.53 5.09
C ASN A 127 -1.22 15.55 4.10
N THR A 128 -2.55 15.60 4.00
CA THR A 128 -3.23 16.76 3.44
C THR A 128 -3.19 17.84 4.51
N HIS A 129 -2.37 18.88 4.32
CA HIS A 129 -2.47 20.05 5.17
C HIS A 129 -3.92 20.56 5.12
N PRO A 130 -4.62 20.71 6.27
CA PRO A 130 -5.81 21.51 6.28
C PRO A 130 -5.38 22.94 5.96
N ASN A 131 -5.90 23.48 4.86
CA ASN A 131 -5.75 24.90 4.54
C ASN A 131 -6.23 25.73 5.74
N ASN A 132 -5.34 26.56 6.27
CA ASN A 132 -5.69 27.73 7.07
C ASN A 132 -5.00 28.93 6.44
#